data_AF-A0A835XKP6-F1
#
_entry.id   AF-A0A835XKP6-F1
#
_cell.length_a   1.000
_cell.length_b   1.000
_cell.length_c   1.000
_cell.angle_alpha   90.00
_cell.angle_beta   90.00
_cell.angle_gamma   90.00
#
_symmetry.space_group_name_H-M   'P 1'
#
loop_
_entity.id
_entity.type
_entity.pdbx_description
1 polymer ?
#
loop_
_entity_poly.entity_id
_entity_poly.type
_entity_poly.pdbx_seq_one_letter_code
_entity_poly.pdbx_strand_id
1 'polypeptide(L)'
;MRSSRVILVLLLAGLAIGRAQDAPPPPSAADPSSPPASPDPPPPSPDPSPSPPPPPPAPPPPPPPPPPAADWRTLNHTPGTCALYGVCGKRRDGDPLPCAANVPALPPSDALAARLRAVCPTLWAEAGGAGGRYCCTPEQVDRISSDTAKALPFIVGCPACRHNFVHLWCATTCSPDQATFANVTAVQAAFDTNATAVAEVDYWLSEAYGTQLYDSCKDVKFGAANVPAMSFIGGGAKNGQEWLDFLGTVKDKRFPPIGSPFQINFRPENTTPEGVAPLAERVAPCGDNALRCSCSDCPAGPGCEQPAPGPPPTPAASCHVGALPCAAFALVWVYGILAAVVLATFLFRSPVKEAAAGEAAEGGEAGEEQEPLLSGGGAGLTPPPGPPPLPPVEALLQAGYHRLGLWVGLRPWRVVAAGAVLVAVCCCGLARFQVETDPQRLWVGPSSQAARERADYEASFGPFYRVAQIILSTAPPGAQAQAQAQQGQADGANSAPRLPPILSPARLQLMFDLQRLVDDIR
;
A
#
# COMPACT_ATOMS: atom_id res chain seq x y z
N MET A 1 -50.86 -36.71 34.10
CA MET A 1 -52.19 -36.58 33.45
C MET A 1 -52.05 -35.66 32.24
N ARG A 2 -52.44 -36.15 31.06
CA ARG A 2 -52.81 -35.43 29.80
C ARG A 2 -51.89 -34.29 29.34
N SER A 3 -51.03 -34.47 28.33
CA SER A 3 -51.30 -34.62 26.89
C SER A 3 -51.89 -33.38 26.19
N SER A 4 -51.13 -32.92 25.20
CA SER A 4 -51.54 -32.29 23.93
C SER A 4 -52.20 -30.91 23.96
N ARG A 5 -51.54 -29.94 23.29
CA ARG A 5 -52.00 -29.35 22.01
C ARG A 5 -51.07 -28.22 21.57
N VAL A 6 -50.06 -28.60 20.78
CA VAL A 6 -49.49 -27.74 19.74
C VAL A 6 -50.26 -28.07 18.48
N ILE A 7 -50.90 -27.07 17.85
CA ILE A 7 -51.23 -26.91 16.42
C ILE A 7 -52.34 -25.84 16.31
N LEU A 8 -52.12 -24.90 15.37
CA LEU A 8 -53.10 -24.02 14.73
C LEU A 8 -53.30 -22.60 15.32
N VAL A 9 -52.44 -21.65 14.92
CA VAL A 9 -52.89 -20.27 14.62
C VAL A 9 -52.08 -19.74 13.43
N LEU A 10 -52.69 -19.83 12.25
CA LEU A 10 -52.41 -18.98 11.09
C LEU A 10 -53.69 -18.16 10.88
N LEU A 11 -53.52 -16.88 10.54
CA LEU A 11 -54.54 -15.88 10.17
C LEU A 11 -55.29 -15.22 11.33
N LEU A 12 -54.78 -14.07 11.77
CA LEU A 12 -55.53 -12.82 12.04
C LEU A 12 -54.57 -11.77 12.62
N ALA A 13 -54.02 -10.91 11.76
CA ALA A 13 -53.44 -9.63 12.19
C ALA A 13 -53.45 -8.64 11.01
N GLY A 14 -54.65 -8.32 10.55
CA GLY A 14 -54.91 -7.04 9.89
C GLY A 14 -55.19 -5.99 10.97
N LEU A 15 -54.72 -4.77 10.70
CA LEU A 15 -55.06 -3.51 11.38
C LEU A 15 -54.42 -3.25 12.75
N ALA A 16 -53.19 -2.74 12.71
CA ALA A 16 -52.71 -1.77 13.69
C ALA A 16 -52.35 -0.47 12.96
N ILE A 17 -53.24 0.51 13.09
CA ILE A 17 -53.05 1.90 12.70
C ILE A 17 -52.07 2.51 13.71
N GLY A 18 -50.92 2.98 13.24
CA GLY A 18 -49.94 3.71 14.04
C GLY A 18 -49.42 4.92 13.26
N ARG A 19 -49.83 6.11 13.69
CA ARG A 19 -49.28 7.42 13.28
C ARG A 19 -47.83 7.56 13.76
N ALA A 20 -46.94 8.01 12.89
CA ALA A 20 -45.72 8.78 13.21
C ALA A 20 -45.28 9.48 11.92
N GLN A 21 -45.55 10.78 11.79
CA GLN A 21 -44.64 11.90 12.09
C GLN A 21 -43.77 12.30 10.89
N ASP A 22 -43.90 13.56 10.52
CA ASP A 22 -43.31 14.26 9.40
C ASP A 22 -41.78 14.25 9.42
N ALA A 23 -41.17 14.06 8.24
CA ALA A 23 -39.79 14.42 7.94
C ALA A 23 -39.75 15.09 6.54
N PRO A 24 -38.91 16.12 6.35
CA PRO A 24 -39.01 17.07 5.24
C PRO A 24 -38.55 16.47 3.89
N PRO A 25 -39.00 17.04 2.75
CA PRO A 25 -38.63 16.55 1.43
C PRO A 25 -37.16 16.87 1.08
N PRO A 26 -36.48 16.02 0.29
CA PRO A 26 -35.18 16.33 -0.28
C PRO A 26 -35.29 17.45 -1.34
N PRO A 27 -34.23 18.26 -1.55
CA PRO A 27 -34.25 19.33 -2.55
C PRO A 27 -34.41 18.77 -3.97
N SER A 28 -35.20 19.50 -4.77
CA SER A 28 -35.52 19.21 -6.16
C SER A 28 -34.26 19.04 -7.01
N ALA A 29 -34.20 17.92 -7.75
CA ALA A 29 -33.31 17.79 -8.90
C ALA A 29 -33.67 18.88 -9.93
N ALA A 30 -32.68 19.68 -10.31
CA ALA A 30 -32.80 20.62 -11.41
C ALA A 30 -32.86 19.89 -12.75
N ASP A 31 -33.74 20.36 -13.63
CA ASP A 31 -33.89 19.99 -15.03
C ASP A 31 -32.55 20.03 -15.80
N PRO A 32 -32.24 18.99 -16.61
CA PRO A 32 -31.26 19.12 -17.69
C PRO A 32 -32.02 19.24 -19.01
N SER A 33 -32.61 20.41 -19.28
CA SER A 33 -33.11 20.74 -20.61
C SER A 33 -32.66 22.14 -21.01
N SER A 34 -31.37 22.25 -21.38
CA SER A 34 -30.82 23.36 -22.16
C SER A 34 -29.56 22.86 -22.89
N PRO A 35 -29.47 22.98 -24.23
CA PRO A 35 -28.28 22.59 -24.97
C PRO A 35 -27.16 23.63 -24.73
N PRO A 36 -25.89 23.22 -24.64
CA PRO A 36 -24.80 24.18 -24.60
C PRO A 36 -24.66 24.90 -25.94
N ALA A 37 -24.54 26.22 -25.89
CA ALA A 37 -24.16 27.07 -27.00
C ALA A 37 -22.79 26.65 -27.55
N SER A 38 -22.69 26.60 -28.88
CA SER A 38 -21.47 26.33 -29.64
C SER A 38 -20.41 27.41 -29.35
N PRO A 39 -19.14 27.05 -29.07
CA PRO A 39 -18.06 28.02 -29.13
C PRO A 39 -17.65 28.25 -30.60
N ASP A 40 -17.44 29.53 -30.95
CA ASP A 40 -16.92 29.96 -32.26
C ASP A 40 -15.57 29.30 -32.60
N PRO A 41 -15.28 29.06 -33.89
CA PRO A 41 -14.01 28.48 -34.31
C PRO A 41 -12.83 29.46 -34.09
N PRO A 42 -11.65 28.97 -33.69
CA PRO A 42 -10.45 29.80 -33.61
C PRO A 42 -9.93 30.17 -35.01
N PRO A 43 -9.22 31.31 -35.15
CA PRO A 43 -8.66 31.74 -36.43
C PRO A 43 -7.55 30.78 -36.92
N PRO A 44 -7.30 30.70 -38.24
CA PRO A 44 -6.31 29.78 -38.79
C PRO A 44 -4.87 30.14 -38.38
N SER A 45 -4.12 29.12 -37.98
CA SER A 45 -2.70 29.19 -37.67
C SER A 45 -1.87 29.56 -38.91
N PRO A 46 -0.80 30.37 -38.77
CA PRO A 46 0.15 30.60 -39.87
C PRO A 46 1.03 29.36 -40.13
N ASP A 47 1.40 29.18 -41.40
CA ASP A 47 2.25 28.12 -41.94
C ASP A 47 3.61 27.94 -41.21
N PRO A 48 4.24 26.75 -41.31
CA PRO A 48 5.42 26.39 -40.55
C PRO A 48 6.68 27.12 -41.06
N SER A 49 7.25 27.97 -40.20
CA SER A 49 8.62 28.46 -40.36
C SER A 49 9.62 27.30 -40.28
N PRO A 50 10.69 27.28 -41.10
CA PRO A 50 11.69 26.22 -41.08
C PRO A 50 12.50 26.24 -39.78
N SER A 51 12.81 25.05 -39.29
CA SER A 51 13.59 24.78 -38.07
C SER A 51 14.92 25.56 -38.06
N PRO A 52 15.33 26.16 -36.92
CA PRO A 52 16.66 26.76 -36.81
C PRO A 52 17.75 25.67 -36.88
N PRO A 53 18.93 25.98 -37.45
CA PRO A 53 20.05 25.05 -37.49
C PRO A 53 20.55 24.69 -36.08
N PRO A 54 21.17 23.51 -35.90
CA PRO A 54 21.69 23.09 -34.60
C PRO A 54 22.75 24.09 -34.09
N PRO A 55 22.82 24.32 -32.76
CA PRO A 55 23.83 25.20 -32.19
C PRO A 55 25.23 24.65 -32.46
N PRO A 56 26.24 25.53 -32.62
CA PRO A 56 27.62 25.10 -32.82
C PRO A 56 28.12 24.26 -31.63
N PRO A 57 29.06 23.33 -31.86
CA PRO A 57 29.63 22.53 -30.79
C PRO A 57 30.23 23.44 -29.71
N ALA A 58 29.94 23.12 -28.45
CA ALA A 58 30.47 23.83 -27.30
C ALA A 58 32.01 23.88 -27.40
N PRO A 59 32.65 25.02 -27.07
CA PRO A 59 34.10 25.11 -27.06
C PRO A 59 34.68 24.07 -26.09
N PRO A 60 35.86 23.48 -26.42
CA PRO A 60 36.52 22.55 -25.51
C PRO A 60 36.75 23.22 -24.15
N PRO A 61 36.63 22.46 -23.04
CA PRO A 61 36.92 23.00 -21.72
C PRO A 61 38.33 23.60 -21.71
N PRO A 62 38.53 24.77 -21.08
CA PRO A 62 39.87 25.34 -20.95
C PRO A 62 40.78 24.31 -20.26
N PRO A 63 42.08 24.26 -20.64
CA PRO A 63 43.02 23.36 -20.00
C PRO A 63 43.02 23.60 -18.48
N PRO A 64 43.22 22.54 -17.67
CA PRO A 64 43.29 22.69 -16.23
C PRO A 64 44.38 23.72 -15.88
N PRO A 65 44.14 24.59 -14.88
CA PRO A 65 45.19 25.49 -14.41
C PRO A 65 46.42 24.67 -14.01
N PRO A 66 47.64 25.22 -14.21
CA PRO A 66 48.86 24.53 -13.83
C PRO A 66 48.81 24.13 -12.35
N PRO A 67 49.39 22.97 -11.96
CA PRO A 67 49.40 22.54 -10.57
C PRO A 67 50.05 23.64 -9.71
N PRO A 68 49.51 23.94 -8.51
CA PRO A 68 50.12 24.91 -7.61
C PRO A 68 51.54 24.47 -7.25
N ALA A 69 52.44 25.44 -7.24
CA ALA A 69 53.89 25.28 -7.14
C ALA A 69 54.42 24.94 -5.72
N ALA A 70 53.66 24.22 -4.90
CA ALA A 70 54.12 23.81 -3.57
C ALA A 70 53.59 22.42 -3.20
N ASP A 71 54.50 21.49 -2.91
CA ASP A 71 54.23 20.23 -2.23
C ASP A 71 53.74 20.52 -0.80
N TRP A 72 52.51 20.99 -0.66
CA TRP A 72 51.90 21.25 0.64
C TRP A 72 51.44 19.93 1.25
N ARG A 73 51.88 19.64 2.48
CA ARG A 73 51.44 18.48 3.28
C ARG A 73 51.18 18.93 4.71
N THR A 74 50.28 18.24 5.40
CA THR A 74 50.16 18.36 6.86
C THR A 74 51.42 17.75 7.47
N LEU A 75 52.26 18.55 8.13
CA LEU A 75 53.54 18.09 8.70
C LEU A 75 53.41 17.81 10.19
N ASN A 76 52.62 18.62 10.88
CA ASN A 76 52.39 18.53 12.31
C ASN A 76 51.00 17.94 12.60
N HIS A 77 51.00 16.76 13.20
CA HIS A 77 49.80 16.03 13.64
C HIS A 77 49.63 16.05 15.17
N THR A 78 50.30 16.96 15.89
CA THR A 78 50.13 17.07 17.35
C THR A 78 48.77 17.67 17.74
N PRO A 79 48.21 17.30 18.89
CA PRO A 79 47.02 17.96 19.45
C PRO A 79 47.16 19.49 19.53
N GLY A 80 46.06 20.21 19.38
CA GLY A 80 45.98 21.67 19.34
C GLY A 80 46.39 22.28 18.00
N THR A 81 46.50 21.48 16.94
CA THR A 81 46.90 21.91 15.60
C THR A 81 45.81 21.64 14.59
N CYS A 82 45.63 22.56 13.65
CA CYS A 82 44.71 22.46 12.52
C CYS A 82 45.44 21.92 11.29
N ALA A 83 44.74 21.18 10.44
CA ALA A 83 45.22 20.83 9.10
C ALA A 83 44.71 21.83 8.05
N LEU A 84 43.58 22.47 8.34
CA LEU A 84 42.81 23.35 7.47
C LEU A 84 42.43 24.58 8.30
N TYR A 85 42.50 25.79 7.74
CA TYR A 85 42.05 26.98 8.48
C TYR A 85 41.64 28.11 7.55
N GLY A 86 40.39 28.56 7.63
CA GLY A 86 39.87 29.64 6.79
C GLY A 86 39.45 29.21 5.38
N VAL A 87 38.94 30.19 4.62
CA VAL A 87 38.47 30.02 3.23
C VAL A 87 39.46 30.72 2.30
N CYS A 88 40.02 29.99 1.34
CA CYS A 88 41.07 30.52 0.46
C CYS A 88 40.53 31.08 -0.85
N GLY A 89 39.29 30.78 -1.21
CA GLY A 89 38.67 31.25 -2.44
C GLY A 89 37.60 30.27 -2.89
N LYS A 90 37.32 30.25 -4.19
CA LYS A 90 36.24 29.45 -4.79
C LYS A 90 36.74 28.57 -5.94
N ARG A 91 36.02 27.49 -6.20
CA ARG A 91 36.13 26.69 -7.43
C ARG A 91 35.42 27.44 -8.57
N ARG A 92 35.64 27.02 -9.82
CA ARG A 92 35.02 27.60 -11.02
C ARG A 92 33.49 27.69 -10.94
N ASP A 93 32.85 26.75 -10.26
CA ASP A 93 31.38 26.70 -10.10
C ASP A 93 30.87 27.55 -8.92
N GLY A 94 31.76 28.29 -8.25
CA GLY A 94 31.43 29.18 -7.14
C GLY A 94 31.45 28.53 -5.74
N ASP A 95 31.73 27.24 -5.62
CA ASP A 95 31.84 26.60 -4.30
C ASP A 95 33.08 27.10 -3.55
N PRO A 96 32.98 27.38 -2.23
CA PRO A 96 34.13 27.79 -1.44
C PRO A 96 35.10 26.62 -1.21
N LEU A 97 36.39 26.94 -1.18
CA LEU A 97 37.46 25.98 -0.90
C LEU A 97 38.22 26.39 0.38
N PRO A 98 38.46 25.45 1.30
CA PRO A 98 39.24 25.73 2.50
C PRO A 98 40.73 25.93 2.16
N CYS A 99 41.41 26.71 2.98
CA CYS A 99 42.87 26.85 2.90
C CYS A 99 43.57 25.62 3.47
N ALA A 100 44.67 25.24 2.84
CA ALA A 100 45.62 24.31 3.42
C ALA A 100 46.49 25.07 4.43
N ALA A 101 46.29 24.85 5.73
CA ALA A 101 46.98 25.59 6.78
C ALA A 101 47.26 24.71 8.01
N ASN A 102 48.54 24.42 8.27
CA ASN A 102 48.98 23.60 9.39
C ASN A 102 49.38 24.48 10.58
N VAL A 103 48.38 25.13 11.17
CA VAL A 103 48.52 26.20 12.17
C VAL A 103 47.96 25.78 13.53
N PRO A 104 48.40 26.37 14.65
CA PRO A 104 47.80 26.13 15.96
C PRO A 104 46.32 26.54 16.00
N ALA A 105 45.50 25.81 16.75
CA ALA A 105 44.11 26.16 16.99
C ALA A 105 44.00 27.51 17.74
N LEU A 106 43.04 28.34 17.31
CA LEU A 106 42.92 29.72 17.76
C LEU A 106 41.75 29.91 18.73
N PRO A 107 41.86 30.82 19.72
CA PRO A 107 40.73 31.16 20.58
C PRO A 107 39.60 31.81 19.76
N PRO A 108 38.33 31.59 20.13
CA PRO A 108 37.22 32.10 19.35
C PRO A 108 37.07 33.62 19.48
N SER A 109 36.76 34.29 18.37
CA SER A 109 36.21 35.65 18.41
C SER A 109 34.75 35.64 18.88
N ASP A 110 34.22 36.77 19.32
CA ASP A 110 32.80 36.88 19.72
C ASP A 110 31.84 36.43 18.60
N ALA A 111 32.19 36.76 17.36
CA ALA A 111 31.45 36.32 16.18
C ALA A 111 31.49 34.80 16.06
N LEU A 112 32.67 34.17 16.12
CA LEU A 112 32.83 32.72 16.02
C LEU A 112 32.10 31.99 17.16
N ALA A 113 32.25 32.49 18.39
CA ALA A 113 31.59 31.96 19.58
C ALA A 113 30.05 31.96 19.46
N ALA A 114 29.47 32.99 18.82
CA ALA A 114 28.04 33.03 18.56
C ALA A 114 27.60 31.96 17.53
N ARG A 115 28.36 31.76 16.45
CA ARG A 115 28.02 30.78 15.40
C ARG A 115 28.21 29.35 15.90
N LEU A 116 29.30 29.07 16.61
CA LEU A 116 29.57 27.75 17.18
C LEU A 116 28.47 27.31 18.16
N ARG A 117 28.00 28.20 19.05
CA ARG A 117 26.88 27.89 19.95
C ARG A 117 25.58 27.55 19.22
N ALA A 118 25.35 28.17 18.06
CA ALA A 118 24.12 27.98 17.29
C ALA A 118 24.17 26.72 16.39
N VAL A 119 25.31 26.46 15.75
CA VAL A 119 25.45 25.40 14.73
C VAL A 119 26.12 24.15 15.27
N CYS A 120 27.13 24.30 16.13
CA CYS A 120 27.98 23.23 16.65
C CYS A 120 27.98 23.19 18.21
N PRO A 121 26.82 23.05 18.87
CA PRO A 121 26.71 23.20 20.32
C PRO A 121 27.50 22.15 21.11
N THR A 122 27.57 20.90 20.62
CA THR A 122 28.32 19.81 21.26
C THR A 122 29.82 20.09 21.25
N LEU A 123 30.37 20.38 20.07
CA LEU A 123 31.77 20.78 19.94
C LEU A 123 32.11 22.01 20.80
N TRP A 124 31.23 23.01 20.87
CA TRP A 124 31.42 24.17 21.74
C TRP A 124 31.51 23.79 23.22
N ALA A 125 30.67 22.86 23.68
CA ALA A 125 30.67 22.40 25.05
C ALA A 125 31.93 21.57 25.37
N GLU A 126 32.33 20.68 24.47
CA GLU A 126 33.46 19.76 24.65
C GLU A 126 34.82 20.45 24.54
N ALA A 127 34.96 21.43 23.62
CA ALA A 127 36.21 22.15 23.40
C ALA A 127 36.49 23.26 24.44
N GLY A 128 35.68 23.40 25.50
CA GLY A 128 35.90 24.37 26.57
C GLY A 128 35.27 25.76 26.33
N GLY A 129 34.31 25.86 25.41
CA GLY A 129 33.53 27.06 25.17
C GLY A 129 34.37 28.29 24.82
N ALA A 130 34.18 29.38 25.56
CA ALA A 130 34.89 30.65 25.33
C ALA A 130 36.39 30.59 25.66
N GLY A 131 36.80 29.67 26.56
CA GLY A 131 38.21 29.41 26.86
C GLY A 131 38.86 28.38 25.92
N GLY A 132 38.07 27.82 25.00
CA GLY A 132 38.50 26.81 24.06
C GLY A 132 39.33 27.34 22.90
N ARG A 133 39.77 26.41 22.04
CA ARG A 133 40.43 26.71 20.77
C ARG A 133 39.70 25.99 19.65
N TYR A 134 39.75 26.54 18.44
CA TYR A 134 39.01 26.03 17.28
C TYR A 134 39.80 26.21 15.99
N CYS A 135 39.58 25.31 15.04
CA CYS A 135 40.24 25.29 13.73
C CYS A 135 39.41 25.90 12.60
N CYS A 136 38.46 26.78 12.93
CA CYS A 136 37.60 27.38 11.92
C CYS A 136 37.32 28.86 12.16
N THR A 137 36.81 29.49 11.12
CA THR A 137 36.39 30.90 11.07
C THR A 137 34.87 31.02 11.08
N PRO A 138 34.28 32.19 11.41
CA PRO A 138 32.83 32.37 11.40
C PRO A 138 32.19 31.99 10.05
N GLU A 139 32.85 32.34 8.94
CA GLU A 139 32.39 32.02 7.59
C GLU A 139 32.31 30.52 7.32
N GLN A 140 33.26 29.73 7.84
CA GLN A 140 33.22 28.27 7.72
C GLN A 140 32.03 27.67 8.50
N VAL A 141 31.69 28.21 9.67
CA VAL A 141 30.54 27.74 10.45
C VAL A 141 29.21 28.09 9.77
N ASP A 142 29.11 29.30 9.21
CA ASP A 142 27.95 29.70 8.40
C ASP A 142 27.82 28.78 7.17
N ARG A 143 28.95 28.34 6.59
CA ARG A 143 28.94 27.39 5.48
C ARG A 143 28.41 26.02 5.88
N ILE A 144 28.86 25.46 7.01
CA ILE A 144 28.35 24.20 7.57
C ILE A 144 26.83 24.28 7.72
N SER A 145 26.31 25.39 8.26
CA SER A 145 24.87 25.60 8.40
C SER A 145 24.13 25.59 7.06
N SER A 146 24.61 26.37 6.09
CA SER A 146 23.95 26.49 4.77
C SER A 146 24.00 25.22 3.92
N ASP A 147 25.09 24.44 4.02
CA ASP A 147 25.24 23.20 3.26
C ASP A 147 24.45 22.06 3.86
N THR A 148 24.50 21.89 5.18
CA THR A 148 23.72 20.84 5.86
C THR A 148 22.22 21.09 5.74
N ALA A 149 21.78 22.35 5.70
CA ALA A 149 20.37 22.74 5.53
C ALA A 149 19.70 22.08 4.31
N LYS A 150 20.45 21.72 3.27
CA LYS A 150 19.93 21.03 2.07
C LYS A 150 19.51 19.59 2.36
N ALA A 151 20.17 18.93 3.31
CA ALA A 151 19.89 17.54 3.69
C ALA A 151 18.86 17.43 4.83
N LEU A 152 18.73 18.46 5.67
CA LEU A 152 17.89 18.41 6.87
C LEU A 152 16.40 18.06 6.62
N PRO A 153 15.74 18.51 5.53
CA PRO A 153 14.35 18.15 5.26
C PRO A 153 14.11 16.64 5.12
N PHE A 154 15.13 15.88 4.71
CA PHE A 154 15.03 14.43 4.55
C PHE A 154 15.13 13.69 5.89
N ILE A 155 15.84 14.26 6.86
CA ILE A 155 16.14 13.63 8.17
C ILE A 155 15.43 14.31 9.34
N VAL A 156 14.43 15.15 9.06
CA VAL A 156 13.70 15.92 10.08
C VAL A 156 12.93 15.04 11.07
N GLY A 157 12.57 13.81 10.68
CA GLY A 157 11.86 12.86 11.54
C GLY A 157 12.67 12.39 12.76
N CYS A 158 14.01 12.46 12.70
CA CYS A 158 14.89 12.02 13.79
C CYS A 158 15.90 13.10 14.20
N PRO A 159 15.68 13.78 15.35
CA PRO A 159 16.60 14.79 15.86
C PRO A 159 18.03 14.28 16.11
N ALA A 160 18.20 13.04 16.57
CA ALA A 160 19.53 12.43 16.76
C ALA A 160 20.31 12.33 15.43
N CYS A 161 19.70 11.78 14.38
CA CYS A 161 20.31 11.73 13.05
C CYS A 161 20.73 13.12 12.56
N ARG A 162 19.80 14.09 12.65
CA ARG A 162 20.08 15.49 12.27
C ARG A 162 21.25 16.08 13.05
N HIS A 163 21.29 15.85 14.36
CA HIS A 163 22.36 16.33 15.22
C HIS A 163 23.70 15.72 14.80
N ASN A 164 23.76 14.39 14.70
CA ASN A 164 24.96 13.64 14.35
C ASN A 164 25.49 14.02 12.95
N PHE A 165 24.59 14.20 11.98
CA PHE A 165 24.94 14.61 10.62
C PHE A 165 25.60 15.99 10.58
N VAL A 166 25.06 16.97 11.31
CA VAL A 166 25.69 18.30 11.41
C VAL A 166 27.00 18.21 12.20
N HIS A 167 27.02 17.38 13.26
CA HIS A 167 28.19 17.22 14.12
C HIS A 167 29.41 16.67 13.38
N LEU A 168 29.24 15.75 12.42
CA LEU A 168 30.32 15.27 11.55
C LEU A 168 31.09 16.44 10.91
N TRP A 169 30.37 17.42 10.36
CA TRP A 169 30.97 18.57 9.70
C TRP A 169 31.56 19.57 10.69
N CYS A 170 30.96 19.71 11.86
CA CYS A 170 31.53 20.48 12.96
C CYS A 170 32.87 19.89 13.43
N ALA A 171 32.94 18.59 13.70
CA ALA A 171 34.14 17.93 14.18
C ALA A 171 35.27 17.98 13.13
N THR A 172 34.97 17.62 11.88
CA THR A 172 35.97 17.60 10.79
C THR A 172 36.49 18.98 10.40
N THR A 173 35.69 20.05 10.59
CA THR A 173 36.06 21.42 10.20
C THR A 173 36.60 22.27 11.35
N CYS A 174 36.04 22.14 12.55
CA CYS A 174 36.27 23.08 13.66
C CYS A 174 36.99 22.48 14.87
N SER A 175 37.20 21.15 14.94
CA SER A 175 37.85 20.51 16.10
C SER A 175 39.22 21.14 16.42
N PRO A 176 39.54 21.39 17.70
CA PRO A 176 40.85 21.94 18.10
C PRO A 176 42.03 21.03 17.72
N ASP A 177 41.79 19.72 17.64
CA ASP A 177 42.79 18.69 17.39
C ASP A 177 42.70 18.16 15.96
N GLN A 178 42.14 18.93 15.02
CA GLN A 178 41.85 18.50 13.64
C GLN A 178 43.04 17.82 12.95
N ALA A 179 44.27 18.30 13.13
CA ALA A 179 45.44 17.69 12.49
C ALA A 179 45.75 16.27 13.01
N THR A 180 45.23 15.86 14.17
CA THR A 180 45.46 14.50 14.70
C THR A 180 44.76 13.42 13.88
N PHE A 181 43.68 13.77 13.16
CA PHE A 181 42.87 12.82 12.38
C PHE A 181 42.64 13.26 10.92
N ALA A 182 43.25 14.37 10.48
CA ALA A 182 43.12 14.92 9.14
C ALA A 182 44.49 15.12 8.47
N ASN A 183 44.59 14.81 7.17
CA ASN A 183 45.80 15.02 6.38
C ASN A 183 45.46 15.53 4.98
N VAL A 184 46.01 16.68 4.58
CA VAL A 184 45.81 17.18 3.21
C VAL A 184 46.80 16.48 2.29
N THR A 185 46.26 15.83 1.27
CA THR A 185 47.02 15.00 0.33
C THR A 185 47.30 15.73 -0.98
N ALA A 186 46.46 16.70 -1.35
CA ALA A 186 46.66 17.52 -2.53
C ALA A 186 46.09 18.93 -2.37
N VAL A 187 46.72 19.90 -3.04
CA VAL A 187 46.31 21.30 -3.09
C VAL A 187 46.09 21.76 -4.54
N GLN A 188 45.29 22.82 -4.70
CA GLN A 188 44.97 23.48 -5.95
C GLN A 188 45.00 25.01 -5.80
N ALA A 189 45.12 25.74 -6.90
CA ALA A 189 44.90 27.18 -6.88
C ALA A 189 43.40 27.50 -6.90
N ALA A 190 42.94 28.39 -6.02
CA ALA A 190 41.58 28.92 -6.04
C ALA A 190 41.35 29.76 -7.32
N PHE A 191 40.15 29.67 -7.90
CA PHE A 191 39.86 30.30 -9.19
C PHE A 191 39.84 31.83 -9.15
N ASP A 192 39.41 32.41 -8.03
CA ASP A 192 39.20 33.84 -7.82
C ASP A 192 40.40 34.54 -7.18
N THR A 193 40.98 33.97 -6.14
CA THR A 193 42.08 34.57 -5.37
C THR A 193 43.46 34.06 -5.78
N ASN A 194 43.52 32.97 -6.54
CA ASN A 194 44.75 32.25 -6.86
C ASN A 194 45.54 31.76 -5.61
N ALA A 195 44.89 31.70 -4.44
CA ALA A 195 45.48 31.21 -3.20
C ALA A 195 45.54 29.67 -3.18
N THR A 196 46.48 29.11 -2.40
CA THR A 196 46.62 27.65 -2.21
C THR A 196 45.45 27.10 -1.39
N ALA A 197 44.52 26.44 -2.07
CA ALA A 197 43.35 25.81 -1.50
C ALA A 197 43.46 24.28 -1.53
N VAL A 198 42.65 23.60 -0.72
CA VAL A 198 42.65 22.14 -0.62
C VAL A 198 41.98 21.52 -1.85
N ALA A 199 42.64 20.53 -2.46
CA ALA A 199 42.06 19.72 -3.53
C ALA A 199 41.54 18.39 -2.98
N GLU A 200 42.36 17.74 -2.13
CA GLU A 200 42.03 16.45 -1.52
C GLU A 200 42.48 16.41 -0.05
N VAL A 201 41.64 15.86 0.83
CA VAL A 201 41.93 15.63 2.24
C VAL A 201 41.52 14.23 2.65
N ASP A 202 42.32 13.61 3.51
CA ASP A 202 42.05 12.33 4.14
C ASP A 202 41.67 12.56 5.61
N TYR A 203 40.56 11.97 6.05
CA TYR A 203 40.14 11.92 7.46
C TYR A 203 40.09 10.48 7.94
N TRP A 204 40.62 10.20 9.12
CA TRP A 204 40.48 8.90 9.79
C TRP A 204 39.43 9.00 10.89
N LEU A 205 38.36 8.23 10.76
CA LEU A 205 37.30 8.11 11.75
C LEU A 205 37.31 6.68 12.30
N SER A 206 36.95 6.51 13.58
CA SER A 206 36.80 5.17 14.14
C SER A 206 35.65 4.43 13.48
N GLU A 207 35.76 3.11 13.34
CA GLU A 207 34.71 2.26 12.74
C GLU A 207 33.39 2.38 13.53
N ALA A 208 33.50 2.48 14.86
CA ALA A 208 32.37 2.68 15.75
C ALA A 208 31.64 4.01 15.46
N TYR A 209 32.38 5.10 15.24
CA TYR A 209 31.79 6.40 14.93
C TYR A 209 31.00 6.38 13.62
N GLY A 210 31.61 5.86 12.54
CA GLY A 210 30.96 5.76 11.23
C GLY A 210 29.71 4.87 11.26
N THR A 211 29.78 3.74 11.96
CA THR A 211 28.66 2.80 12.10
C THR A 211 27.51 3.41 12.90
N GLN A 212 27.79 4.02 14.06
CA GLN A 212 26.76 4.66 14.89
C GLN A 212 26.11 5.85 14.18
N LEU A 213 26.90 6.64 13.44
CA LEU A 213 26.40 7.76 12.64
C LEU A 213 25.39 7.25 11.60
N TYR A 214 25.75 6.21 10.83
CA TYR A 214 24.87 5.60 9.84
C TYR A 214 23.62 4.97 10.48
N ASP A 215 23.79 4.20 11.55
CA ASP A 215 22.68 3.53 12.23
C ASP A 215 21.67 4.51 12.83
N SER A 216 22.11 5.71 13.23
CA SER A 216 21.19 6.76 13.68
C SER A 216 20.27 7.31 12.58
N CYS A 217 20.64 7.12 11.30
CA CYS A 217 19.99 7.73 10.14
C CYS A 217 19.35 6.74 9.16
N LYS A 218 19.78 5.47 9.16
CA LYS A 218 19.44 4.50 8.10
C LYS A 218 17.95 4.23 7.92
N ASP A 219 17.18 4.26 9.02
CA ASP A 219 15.75 3.91 9.05
C ASP A 219 14.83 5.13 8.98
N VAL A 220 15.40 6.34 9.03
CA VAL A 220 14.64 7.60 9.04
C VAL A 220 13.81 7.72 7.77
N LYS A 221 12.54 8.12 7.90
CA LYS A 221 11.62 8.29 6.79
C LYS A 221 11.50 9.76 6.40
N PHE A 222 11.52 10.00 5.10
CA PHE A 222 11.10 11.28 4.55
C PHE A 222 9.56 11.35 4.55
N GLY A 223 9.01 12.09 5.50
CA GLY A 223 7.57 12.06 5.82
C GLY A 223 6.62 12.34 4.65
N ALA A 224 7.00 13.18 3.68
CA ALA A 224 6.12 13.54 2.56
C ALA A 224 5.89 12.40 1.56
N ALA A 225 6.84 11.48 1.40
CA ALA A 225 6.75 10.38 0.44
C ALA A 225 6.82 8.99 1.10
N ASN A 226 6.98 8.92 2.42
CA ASN A 226 7.13 7.68 3.19
C ASN A 226 8.25 6.76 2.64
N VAL A 227 9.31 7.36 2.10
CA VAL A 227 10.50 6.65 1.60
C VAL A 227 11.68 6.86 2.56
N PRO A 228 12.64 5.92 2.64
CA PRO A 228 13.83 6.11 3.47
C PRO A 228 14.61 7.38 3.07
N ALA A 229 15.04 8.16 4.07
CA ALA A 229 15.84 9.37 3.86
C ALA A 229 17.15 9.06 3.13
N MET A 230 17.74 7.90 3.40
CA MET A 230 18.95 7.40 2.75
C MET A 230 18.81 7.19 1.23
N SER A 231 17.59 7.12 0.70
CA SER A 231 17.40 7.13 -0.76
C SER A 231 17.81 8.45 -1.42
N PHE A 232 17.82 9.56 -0.66
CA PHE A 232 18.23 10.88 -1.14
C PHE A 232 19.63 11.27 -0.70
N ILE A 233 20.00 10.98 0.55
CA ILE A 233 21.26 11.42 1.16
C ILE A 233 22.28 10.28 1.37
N GLY A 234 21.94 9.05 1.00
CA GLY A 234 22.76 7.86 1.25
C GLY A 234 23.51 7.33 0.05
N GLY A 235 23.15 7.72 -1.18
CA GLY A 235 23.87 7.28 -2.39
C GLY A 235 23.86 5.76 -2.64
N GLY A 236 22.90 5.03 -2.05
CA GLY A 236 22.86 3.56 -2.10
C GLY A 236 23.76 2.85 -1.09
N ALA A 237 24.36 3.59 -0.15
CA ALA A 237 25.18 3.02 0.93
C ALA A 237 24.38 2.04 1.79
N LYS A 238 25.04 0.93 2.15
CA LYS A 238 24.49 -0.13 3.02
C LYS A 238 25.11 -0.13 4.41
N ASN A 239 26.22 0.57 4.59
CA ASN A 239 26.98 0.68 5.83
C ASN A 239 27.57 2.10 5.98
N GLY A 240 28.15 2.37 7.14
CA GLY A 240 28.70 3.70 7.45
C GLY A 240 29.87 4.13 6.57
N GLN A 241 30.76 3.21 6.20
CA GLN A 241 31.90 3.54 5.34
C GLN A 241 31.45 3.95 3.93
N GLU A 242 30.58 3.16 3.30
CA GLU A 242 30.00 3.50 1.99
C GLU A 242 29.27 4.84 2.03
N TRP A 243 28.61 5.15 3.16
CA TRP A 243 27.91 6.42 3.32
C TRP A 243 28.89 7.59 3.45
N LEU A 244 29.95 7.44 4.24
CA LEU A 244 31.01 8.44 4.36
C LEU A 244 31.72 8.68 3.02
N ASP A 245 32.03 7.62 2.27
CA ASP A 245 32.57 7.73 0.91
C ASP A 245 31.60 8.52 -0.02
N PHE A 246 30.30 8.27 0.15
CA PHE A 246 29.25 9.05 -0.51
C PHE A 246 29.14 10.51 0.01
N LEU A 247 29.50 10.83 1.23
CA LEU A 247 29.54 12.23 1.65
C LEU A 247 30.79 12.94 1.13
N GLY A 248 31.89 12.20 0.98
CA GLY A 248 33.19 12.77 0.65
C GLY A 248 33.53 12.91 -0.84
N THR A 249 32.88 12.17 -1.75
CA THR A 249 33.19 12.32 -3.18
C THR A 249 32.80 13.71 -3.67
N VAL A 250 33.68 14.29 -4.47
CA VAL A 250 33.44 15.58 -5.14
C VAL A 250 32.22 15.51 -6.07
N LYS A 251 31.42 16.57 -6.08
CA LYS A 251 30.14 16.60 -6.81
C LYS A 251 30.26 16.38 -8.32
N ASP A 252 31.40 16.73 -8.92
CA ASP A 252 31.64 16.59 -10.37
C ASP A 252 31.72 15.11 -10.82
N LYS A 253 32.04 14.20 -9.91
CA LYS A 253 32.12 12.76 -10.19
C LYS A 253 30.74 12.07 -10.18
N ARG A 254 29.64 12.81 -10.03
CA ARG A 254 28.30 12.25 -9.84
C ARG A 254 27.22 12.91 -10.70
N PHE A 255 26.17 12.13 -10.95
CA PHE A 255 24.94 12.60 -11.55
C PHE A 255 23.74 12.20 -10.67
N PRO A 256 22.90 13.14 -10.20
CA PRO A 256 23.05 14.60 -10.30
C PRO A 256 24.31 15.10 -9.55
N PRO A 257 24.85 16.30 -9.88
CA PRO A 257 26.10 16.83 -9.31
C PRO A 257 25.91 17.28 -7.85
N ILE A 258 25.77 16.31 -6.95
CA ILE A 258 25.57 16.47 -5.51
C ILE A 258 26.74 15.81 -4.80
N GLY A 259 27.42 16.54 -3.92
CA GLY A 259 28.57 16.04 -3.16
C GLY A 259 29.39 17.16 -2.56
N SER A 260 30.59 16.82 -2.13
CA SER A 260 31.54 17.76 -1.55
C SER A 260 32.10 18.72 -2.62
N PRO A 261 32.46 19.97 -2.26
CA PRO A 261 33.09 20.93 -3.18
C PRO A 261 34.53 20.56 -3.59
N PHE A 262 35.20 19.71 -2.82
CA PHE A 262 36.52 19.13 -3.09
C PHE A 262 36.52 17.66 -2.63
N GLN A 263 37.54 16.87 -2.95
CA GLN A 263 37.54 15.45 -2.59
C GLN A 263 37.86 15.29 -1.10
N ILE A 264 36.95 14.65 -0.36
CA ILE A 264 37.16 14.24 1.02
C ILE A 264 37.19 12.71 1.04
N ASN A 265 38.25 12.15 1.59
CA ASN A 265 38.41 10.71 1.72
C ASN A 265 38.29 10.32 3.19
N PHE A 266 37.19 9.66 3.56
CA PHE A 266 37.07 9.06 4.88
C PHE A 266 37.76 7.69 4.84
N ARG A 267 38.95 7.61 5.40
CA ARG A 267 39.77 6.40 5.40
C ARG A 267 39.35 5.48 6.54
N PRO A 268 39.26 4.16 6.30
CA PRO A 268 38.99 3.21 7.37
C PRO A 268 40.08 3.24 8.45
N GLU A 269 39.70 2.96 9.69
CA GLU A 269 40.58 2.99 10.87
C GLU A 269 41.85 2.12 10.72
N ASN A 270 41.75 1.00 10.02
CA ASN A 270 42.89 0.10 9.78
C ASN A 270 43.99 0.69 8.86
N THR A 271 43.73 1.81 8.19
CA THR A 271 44.68 2.50 7.31
C THR A 271 45.33 3.72 7.97
N THR A 272 45.17 3.88 9.28
CA THR A 272 45.69 5.05 10.02
C THR A 272 47.22 5.06 10.02
N PRO A 273 47.87 6.12 9.49
CA PRO A 273 49.33 6.26 9.51
C PRO A 273 49.88 6.41 10.93
N GLU A 274 51.16 6.09 11.10
CA GLU A 274 51.86 6.32 12.37
C GLU A 274 51.87 7.82 12.71
N GLY A 275 51.44 8.17 13.93
CA GLY A 275 51.33 9.55 14.41
C GLY A 275 49.99 10.24 14.14
N VAL A 276 49.04 9.55 13.49
CA VAL A 276 47.65 9.99 13.32
C VAL A 276 46.76 9.12 14.22
N ALA A 277 45.73 9.70 14.84
CA ALA A 277 44.75 9.00 15.65
C ALA A 277 43.35 9.19 15.05
N PRO A 278 42.53 8.14 14.93
CA PRO A 278 41.19 8.25 14.36
C PRO A 278 40.26 9.06 15.29
N LEU A 279 39.35 9.84 14.72
CA LEU A 279 38.32 10.53 15.48
C LEU A 279 37.35 9.52 16.11
N ALA A 280 37.23 9.57 17.43
CA ALA A 280 36.40 8.68 18.23
C ALA A 280 35.46 9.47 19.17
N GLU A 281 34.79 10.49 18.63
CA GLU A 281 33.78 11.26 19.37
C GLU A 281 32.49 10.45 19.62
N ARG A 282 31.65 10.92 20.54
CA ARG A 282 30.39 10.26 20.87
C ARG A 282 29.31 10.61 19.84
N VAL A 283 28.63 9.60 19.31
CA VAL A 283 27.42 9.78 18.48
C VAL A 283 26.19 9.71 19.37
N ALA A 284 25.24 10.64 19.22
CA ALA A 284 24.01 10.64 20.00
C ALA A 284 23.11 9.47 19.56
N PRO A 285 22.74 8.53 20.44
CA PRO A 285 21.85 7.43 20.08
C PRO A 285 20.42 7.93 19.86
N CYS A 286 19.63 7.20 19.07
CA CYS A 286 18.22 7.53 18.82
C CYS A 286 17.35 7.65 20.08
N GLY A 287 17.75 6.96 21.15
CA GLY A 287 17.07 6.94 22.43
C GLY A 287 17.49 8.03 23.41
N ASP A 288 18.39 8.93 23.03
CA ASP A 288 18.82 10.00 23.91
C ASP A 288 17.63 10.91 24.27
N ASN A 289 17.48 11.24 25.54
CA ASN A 289 16.33 12.00 26.06
C ASN A 289 16.20 13.37 25.38
N ALA A 290 17.32 14.01 25.03
CA ALA A 290 17.32 15.32 24.38
C ALA A 290 17.06 15.25 22.87
N LEU A 291 17.33 14.12 22.23
CA LEU A 291 17.33 13.94 20.77
C LEU A 291 16.49 12.74 20.32
N ARG A 292 15.46 12.40 21.10
CA ARG A 292 14.66 11.20 20.92
C ARG A 292 13.98 11.17 19.55
N CYS A 293 14.13 10.05 18.84
CA CYS A 293 13.48 9.81 17.56
C CYS A 293 12.17 9.03 17.71
N SER A 294 11.30 9.15 16.70
CA SER A 294 10.10 8.31 16.62
C SER A 294 10.48 6.85 16.33
N CYS A 295 9.65 5.89 16.76
CA CYS A 295 9.93 4.48 16.49
C CYS A 295 9.83 4.11 15.00
N SER A 296 9.09 4.89 14.21
CA SER A 296 9.05 4.74 12.74
C SER A 296 10.35 5.17 12.06
N ASP A 297 11.08 6.11 12.67
CA ASP A 297 12.34 6.65 12.12
C ASP A 297 13.58 5.96 12.71
N CYS A 298 13.48 5.37 13.89
CA CYS A 298 14.57 4.58 14.48
C CYS A 298 14.01 3.42 15.33
N PRO A 299 13.77 2.24 14.73
CA PRO A 299 13.20 1.09 15.42
C PRO A 299 14.16 0.45 16.44
N ALA A 300 15.47 0.68 16.28
CA ALA A 300 16.49 0.29 17.25
C ALA A 300 16.49 1.15 18.53
N GLY A 301 15.66 2.20 18.58
CA GLY A 301 15.52 3.04 19.76
C GLY A 301 14.95 2.27 20.96
N PRO A 302 15.37 2.61 22.19
CA PRO A 302 14.82 2.00 23.41
C PRO A 302 13.31 2.27 23.52
N GLY A 303 12.55 1.19 23.75
CA GLY A 303 11.09 1.25 23.83
C GLY A 303 10.35 1.16 22.49
N CYS A 304 11.07 0.93 21.38
CA CYS A 304 10.49 0.70 20.06
C CYS A 304 10.41 -0.78 19.67
N GLU A 305 10.74 -1.68 20.61
CA GLU A 305 10.64 -3.11 20.45
C GLU A 305 9.22 -3.48 20.01
N GLN A 306 9.13 -4.05 18.80
CA GLN A 306 7.86 -4.54 18.29
C GLN A 306 7.41 -5.71 19.18
N PRO A 307 6.16 -5.72 19.66
CA PRO A 307 5.60 -6.90 20.30
C PRO A 307 5.77 -8.10 19.37
N ALA A 308 6.08 -9.27 19.92
CA ALA A 308 6.14 -10.49 19.12
C ALA A 308 4.84 -10.61 18.29
N PRO A 309 4.92 -11.00 17.00
CA PRO A 309 3.73 -11.15 16.17
C PRO A 309 2.69 -11.97 16.91
N GLY A 310 1.48 -11.42 17.07
CA GLY A 310 0.39 -12.17 17.67
C GLY A 310 0.15 -13.47 16.88
N PRO A 311 -0.43 -14.51 17.52
CA PRO A 311 -0.83 -15.69 16.77
C PRO A 311 -1.69 -15.27 15.58
N PRO A 312 -1.57 -15.95 14.41
CA PRO A 312 -2.34 -15.60 13.23
C PRO A 312 -3.83 -15.50 13.61
N PRO A 313 -4.56 -14.48 13.10
CA PRO A 313 -5.98 -14.35 13.39
C PRO A 313 -6.64 -15.68 13.05
N THR A 314 -7.36 -16.25 14.03
CA THR A 314 -8.12 -17.46 13.79
C THR A 314 -9.02 -17.20 12.58
N PRO A 315 -9.09 -18.13 11.60
CA PRO A 315 -9.90 -17.92 10.40
C PRO A 315 -11.30 -17.50 10.83
N ALA A 316 -11.79 -16.40 10.23
CA ALA A 316 -13.01 -15.69 10.61
C ALA A 316 -14.06 -16.67 11.13
N ALA A 317 -14.49 -16.45 12.38
CA ALA A 317 -15.32 -17.36 13.18
C ALA A 317 -16.27 -18.17 12.30
N SER A 318 -15.85 -19.39 11.95
CA SER A 318 -16.74 -20.35 11.34
C SER A 318 -17.89 -20.50 12.32
N CYS A 319 -19.13 -20.36 11.84
CA CYS A 319 -20.30 -20.45 12.69
C CYS A 319 -20.22 -21.77 13.47
N HIS A 320 -20.16 -21.70 14.80
CA HIS A 320 -20.14 -22.85 15.70
C HIS A 320 -21.26 -22.72 16.72
N VAL A 321 -21.92 -23.83 17.02
CA VAL A 321 -22.84 -23.97 18.15
C VAL A 321 -22.18 -24.95 19.12
N GLY A 322 -21.56 -24.41 20.17
CA GLY A 322 -20.72 -25.20 21.08
C GLY A 322 -19.50 -25.78 20.35
N ALA A 323 -19.31 -27.10 20.45
CA ALA A 323 -18.19 -27.81 19.83
C ALA A 323 -18.43 -28.19 18.35
N LEU A 324 -19.64 -27.96 17.81
CA LEU A 324 -20.00 -28.36 16.46
C LEU A 324 -20.06 -27.16 15.53
N PRO A 325 -19.55 -27.27 14.28
CA PRO A 325 -19.82 -26.27 13.27
C PRO A 325 -21.34 -26.22 12.99
N CYS A 326 -21.89 -25.04 12.71
CA CYS A 326 -23.32 -24.82 12.50
C CYS A 326 -23.90 -25.73 11.41
N ALA A 327 -23.11 -26.04 10.37
CA ALA A 327 -23.48 -27.00 9.33
C ALA A 327 -23.70 -28.41 9.89
N ALA A 328 -22.80 -28.90 10.74
CA ALA A 328 -22.96 -30.21 11.39
C ALA A 328 -24.14 -30.22 12.36
N PHE A 329 -24.33 -29.14 13.13
CA PHE A 329 -25.48 -29.01 14.01
C PHE A 329 -26.81 -29.05 13.24
N ALA A 330 -26.91 -28.31 12.12
CA ALA A 330 -28.09 -28.34 11.25
C ALA A 330 -28.35 -29.73 10.68
N LEU A 331 -27.30 -30.42 10.21
CA LEU A 331 -27.42 -31.77 9.66
C LEU A 331 -27.89 -32.79 10.71
N VAL A 332 -27.41 -32.71 11.95
CA VAL A 332 -27.88 -33.58 13.05
C VAL A 332 -29.38 -33.45 13.26
N TRP A 333 -29.90 -32.22 13.25
CA TRP A 333 -31.34 -32.00 13.38
C TRP A 333 -32.12 -32.48 12.16
N VAL A 334 -31.67 -32.19 10.94
CA VAL A 334 -32.33 -32.64 9.71
C VAL A 334 -32.39 -34.17 9.66
N TYR A 335 -31.28 -34.87 9.91
CA TYR A 335 -31.25 -36.33 9.90
C TYR A 335 -31.97 -36.94 11.11
N GLY A 336 -31.92 -36.29 12.28
CA GLY A 336 -32.65 -36.73 13.46
C GLY A 336 -34.16 -36.66 13.27
N ILE A 337 -34.67 -35.57 12.70
CA ILE A 337 -36.10 -35.42 12.36
C ILE A 337 -36.49 -36.43 11.28
N LEU A 338 -35.68 -36.60 10.23
CA LEU A 338 -35.95 -37.57 9.17
C LEU A 338 -36.02 -39.01 9.73
N ALA A 339 -35.06 -39.40 10.57
CA ALA A 339 -35.04 -40.71 11.20
C ALA A 339 -36.23 -40.91 12.14
N ALA A 340 -36.61 -39.88 12.90
CA ALA A 340 -37.80 -39.92 13.76
C ALA A 340 -39.09 -40.07 12.95
N VAL A 341 -39.22 -39.37 11.81
CA VAL A 341 -40.37 -39.51 10.89
C VAL A 341 -40.40 -40.92 10.30
N VAL A 342 -39.26 -41.44 9.81
CA VAL A 342 -39.18 -42.81 9.29
C VAL A 342 -39.56 -43.82 10.37
N LEU A 343 -38.97 -43.74 11.56
CA LEU A 343 -39.29 -44.63 12.68
C LEU A 343 -40.76 -44.53 13.07
N ALA A 344 -41.32 -43.32 13.17
CA ALA A 344 -42.74 -43.11 13.42
C ALA A 344 -43.59 -43.79 12.32
N THR A 345 -43.27 -43.60 11.03
CA THR A 345 -44.03 -44.27 9.96
C THR A 345 -43.93 -45.80 10.03
N PHE A 346 -42.79 -46.38 10.42
CA PHE A 346 -42.67 -47.82 10.61
C PHE A 346 -43.48 -48.31 11.83
N LEU A 347 -43.41 -47.61 12.96
CA LEU A 347 -44.14 -47.94 14.19
C LEU A 347 -45.66 -47.71 14.06
N PHE A 348 -46.09 -46.72 13.27
CA PHE A 348 -47.52 -46.46 13.00
C PHE A 348 -48.08 -47.25 11.81
N ARG A 349 -47.23 -47.94 11.01
CA ARG A 349 -47.68 -48.89 9.98
C ARG A 349 -47.97 -50.29 10.52
N SER A 350 -47.45 -50.67 11.69
CA SER A 350 -47.59 -52.03 12.21
C SER A 350 -48.98 -52.43 12.73
N PRO A 351 -49.90 -51.54 13.17
CA PRO A 351 -51.26 -51.97 13.52
C PRO A 351 -52.30 -51.72 12.42
N VAL A 352 -51.93 -51.15 11.26
CA VAL A 352 -52.88 -50.98 10.14
C VAL A 352 -52.95 -52.23 9.26
N LYS A 353 -51.86 -53.03 9.21
CA LYS A 353 -51.88 -54.32 8.53
C LYS A 353 -52.68 -55.39 9.29
N GLU A 354 -52.76 -55.33 10.62
CA GLU A 354 -53.59 -56.26 11.40
C GLU A 354 -55.09 -55.90 11.35
N ALA A 355 -55.44 -54.63 11.11
CA ALA A 355 -56.82 -54.24 10.83
C ALA A 355 -57.26 -54.56 9.40
N ALA A 356 -56.38 -54.42 8.40
CA ALA A 356 -56.71 -54.72 6.99
C ALA A 356 -56.60 -56.22 6.63
N ALA A 357 -55.83 -57.01 7.40
CA ALA A 357 -55.80 -58.47 7.25
C ALA A 357 -56.98 -59.18 7.94
N GLY A 358 -57.72 -58.48 8.81
CA GLY A 358 -58.90 -59.01 9.52
C GLY A 358 -60.18 -59.09 8.68
N GLU A 359 -60.25 -58.40 7.53
CA GLU A 359 -61.42 -58.45 6.62
C GLU A 359 -61.18 -59.30 5.36
N ALA A 360 -59.98 -59.87 5.18
CA ALA A 360 -59.64 -60.72 4.03
C ALA A 360 -59.54 -62.21 4.37
N ALA A 361 -60.03 -62.64 5.54
CA ALA A 361 -59.87 -64.00 6.07
C ALA A 361 -61.20 -64.73 6.36
N GLU A 362 -62.28 -64.43 5.63
CA GLU A 362 -63.47 -65.30 5.60
C GLU A 362 -63.94 -65.47 4.15
N GLY A 363 -63.68 -66.64 3.56
CA GLY A 363 -64.05 -66.99 2.19
C GLY A 363 -63.00 -67.86 1.51
N GLY A 364 -62.80 -69.07 2.04
CA GLY A 364 -61.90 -70.07 1.48
C GLY A 364 -62.41 -70.70 0.18
N GLU A 365 -61.40 -71.10 -0.60
CA GLU A 365 -61.31 -72.28 -1.46
C GLU A 365 -62.07 -72.35 -2.81
N ALA A 366 -61.20 -72.52 -3.82
CA ALA A 366 -61.20 -73.59 -4.82
C ALA A 366 -61.81 -73.30 -6.20
N GLY A 367 -61.01 -73.68 -7.20
CA GLY A 367 -61.53 -74.29 -8.42
C GLY A 367 -61.57 -73.37 -9.64
N GLU A 368 -60.56 -73.56 -10.48
CA GLU A 368 -60.66 -73.76 -11.93
C GLU A 368 -61.64 -72.94 -12.79
N GLU A 369 -61.01 -72.31 -13.78
CA GLU A 369 -61.39 -72.27 -15.20
C GLU A 369 -62.73 -71.65 -15.64
N GLN A 370 -62.55 -70.63 -16.48
CA GLN A 370 -63.39 -70.23 -17.63
C GLN A 370 -64.74 -69.59 -17.38
N GLU A 371 -64.90 -68.44 -18.04
CA GLU A 371 -66.14 -68.07 -18.73
C GLU A 371 -65.67 -67.25 -19.96
N PRO A 372 -66.37 -67.30 -21.11
CA PRO A 372 -67.79 -66.98 -21.06
C PRO A 372 -68.67 -67.76 -22.07
N LEU A 373 -69.93 -68.01 -21.71
CA LEU A 373 -71.09 -67.35 -22.35
C LEU A 373 -72.41 -68.10 -22.10
N LEU A 374 -73.38 -67.27 -21.69
CA LEU A 374 -74.81 -67.26 -22.06
C LEU A 374 -75.75 -68.27 -21.39
N SER A 375 -76.71 -67.65 -20.69
CA SER A 375 -78.15 -67.99 -20.54
C SER A 375 -78.49 -68.22 -19.08
N GLY A 376 -79.39 -67.50 -18.42
CA GLY A 376 -80.60 -66.84 -18.88
C GLY A 376 -81.61 -66.93 -17.73
N GLY A 377 -82.26 -65.82 -17.40
CA GLY A 377 -83.54 -65.83 -16.67
C GLY A 377 -83.50 -65.63 -15.14
N GLY A 378 -83.83 -64.40 -14.73
CA GLY A 378 -84.87 -64.17 -13.71
C GLY A 378 -84.44 -63.77 -12.28
N ALA A 379 -84.84 -62.54 -11.94
CA ALA A 379 -85.08 -61.99 -10.59
C ALA A 379 -83.87 -61.57 -9.73
N GLY A 380 -83.81 -60.26 -9.43
CA GLY A 380 -82.96 -59.70 -8.36
C GLY A 380 -82.40 -58.32 -8.69
N LEU A 381 -83.19 -57.27 -8.44
CA LEU A 381 -82.70 -55.88 -8.42
C LEU A 381 -81.79 -55.68 -7.20
N THR A 382 -80.47 -55.72 -7.40
CA THR A 382 -79.50 -55.09 -6.48
C THR A 382 -78.39 -54.45 -7.32
N PRO A 383 -78.25 -53.11 -7.34
CA PRO A 383 -77.11 -52.47 -8.00
C PRO A 383 -75.81 -52.90 -7.28
N PRO A 384 -74.67 -52.98 -8.00
CA PRO A 384 -73.39 -53.34 -7.40
C PRO A 384 -73.04 -52.36 -6.26
N PRO A 385 -72.34 -52.82 -5.20
CA PRO A 385 -71.94 -51.96 -4.10
C PRO A 385 -71.10 -50.79 -4.63
N GLY A 386 -71.53 -49.57 -4.31
CA GLY A 386 -70.81 -48.36 -4.65
C GLY A 386 -69.41 -48.32 -4.01
N PRO A 387 -68.48 -47.52 -4.55
CA PRO A 387 -67.14 -47.39 -4.01
C PRO A 387 -67.16 -46.96 -2.53
N PRO A 388 -66.14 -47.34 -1.73
CA PRO A 388 -66.08 -47.01 -0.31
C PRO A 388 -66.17 -45.48 -0.09
N PRO A 389 -66.79 -45.01 1.00
CA PRO A 389 -66.92 -43.58 1.27
C PRO A 389 -65.53 -42.95 1.42
N LEU A 390 -65.27 -41.93 0.62
CA LEU A 390 -64.03 -41.16 0.66
C LEU A 390 -63.82 -40.54 2.05
N PRO A 391 -62.57 -40.43 2.54
CA PRO A 391 -62.27 -39.74 3.78
C PRO A 391 -62.72 -38.26 3.69
N PRO A 392 -63.10 -37.63 4.81
CA PRO A 392 -63.84 -36.36 4.81
C PRO A 392 -63.10 -35.19 4.16
N VAL A 393 -61.77 -35.19 4.24
CA VAL A 393 -60.93 -34.18 3.56
C VAL A 393 -60.97 -34.39 2.05
N GLU A 394 -60.87 -35.63 1.58
CA GLU A 394 -60.96 -35.95 0.15
C GLU A 394 -62.37 -35.71 -0.38
N ALA A 395 -63.40 -36.04 0.38
CA ALA A 395 -64.79 -35.73 0.02
C ALA A 395 -65.03 -34.21 -0.08
N LEU A 396 -64.45 -33.41 0.83
CA LEU A 396 -64.52 -31.95 0.78
C LEU A 396 -63.76 -31.38 -0.43
N LEU A 397 -62.53 -31.84 -0.67
CA LEU A 397 -61.73 -31.43 -1.82
C LEU A 397 -62.40 -31.84 -3.12
N GLN A 398 -62.93 -33.06 -3.21
CA GLN A 398 -63.64 -33.55 -4.38
C GLN A 398 -64.93 -32.74 -4.60
N ALA A 399 -65.72 -32.47 -3.57
CA ALA A 399 -66.89 -31.61 -3.69
C ALA A 399 -66.51 -30.18 -4.10
N GLY A 400 -65.42 -29.63 -3.56
CA GLY A 400 -64.90 -28.30 -3.88
C GLY A 400 -64.39 -28.19 -5.32
N TYR A 401 -63.49 -29.08 -5.73
CA TYR A 401 -62.97 -29.14 -7.10
C TYR A 401 -64.03 -29.51 -8.12
N HIS A 402 -65.00 -30.38 -7.77
CA HIS A 402 -66.12 -30.69 -8.64
C HIS A 402 -67.01 -29.46 -8.85
N ARG A 403 -67.30 -28.68 -7.80
CA ARG A 403 -68.02 -27.40 -7.91
C ARG A 403 -67.25 -26.37 -8.73
N LEU A 404 -65.94 -26.25 -8.50
CA LEU A 404 -65.08 -25.34 -9.27
C LEU A 404 -65.02 -25.76 -10.75
N GLY A 405 -64.82 -27.06 -11.01
CA GLY A 405 -64.77 -27.63 -12.36
C GLY A 405 -66.09 -27.48 -13.10
N LEU A 406 -67.22 -27.71 -12.44
CA LEU A 406 -68.55 -27.42 -12.99
C LEU A 406 -68.70 -25.93 -13.33
N TRP A 407 -68.27 -25.03 -12.45
CA TRP A 407 -68.33 -23.59 -12.69
C TRP A 407 -67.46 -23.16 -13.89
N VAL A 408 -66.26 -23.71 -14.02
CA VAL A 408 -65.37 -23.49 -15.16
C VAL A 408 -65.94 -24.09 -16.45
N GLY A 409 -66.44 -25.32 -16.41
CA GLY A 409 -66.98 -26.05 -17.56
C GLY A 409 -68.30 -25.47 -18.10
N LEU A 410 -69.16 -24.91 -17.23
CA LEU A 410 -70.42 -24.29 -17.64
C LEU A 410 -70.23 -22.89 -18.23
N ARG A 411 -69.12 -22.20 -17.93
CA ARG A 411 -68.87 -20.81 -18.38
C ARG A 411 -67.41 -20.57 -18.79
N PRO A 412 -66.85 -21.35 -19.73
CA PRO A 412 -65.42 -21.32 -20.05
C PRO A 412 -64.94 -19.95 -20.55
N TRP A 413 -65.74 -19.27 -21.39
CA TRP A 413 -65.36 -17.96 -21.93
C TRP A 413 -65.24 -16.87 -20.86
N ARG A 414 -66.08 -16.92 -19.80
CA ARG A 414 -66.02 -15.93 -18.70
C ARG A 414 -64.79 -16.13 -17.85
N VAL A 415 -64.41 -17.38 -17.59
CA VAL A 415 -63.20 -17.73 -16.84
C VAL A 415 -61.95 -17.34 -17.62
N VAL A 416 -61.90 -17.64 -18.91
CA VAL A 416 -60.78 -17.23 -19.79
C VAL A 416 -60.68 -15.71 -19.89
N ALA A 417 -61.80 -15.00 -20.09
CA ALA A 417 -61.80 -13.54 -20.15
C ALA A 417 -61.35 -12.92 -18.82
N ALA A 418 -61.85 -13.42 -17.68
CA ALA A 418 -61.44 -12.96 -16.36
C ALA A 418 -59.94 -13.22 -16.10
N GLY A 419 -59.43 -14.40 -16.49
CA GLY A 419 -58.01 -14.74 -16.40
C GLY A 419 -57.14 -13.85 -17.29
N ALA A 420 -57.56 -13.60 -18.53
CA ALA A 420 -56.86 -12.72 -19.46
C ALA A 420 -56.82 -11.27 -18.96
N VAL A 421 -57.93 -10.76 -18.41
CA VAL A 421 -57.99 -9.44 -17.78
C VAL A 421 -57.06 -9.38 -16.56
N LEU A 422 -57.06 -10.41 -15.70
CA LEU A 422 -56.16 -10.49 -14.55
C LEU A 422 -54.69 -10.46 -14.97
N VAL A 423 -54.31 -11.26 -15.98
CA VAL A 423 -52.95 -11.28 -16.53
C VAL A 423 -52.61 -9.91 -17.12
N ALA A 424 -53.49 -9.29 -17.91
CA ALA A 424 -53.27 -7.96 -18.48
C ALA A 424 -53.04 -6.89 -17.40
N VAL A 425 -53.85 -6.89 -16.33
CA VAL A 425 -53.69 -5.99 -15.18
C VAL A 425 -52.35 -6.23 -14.47
N CYS A 426 -51.96 -7.49 -14.26
CA CYS A 426 -50.64 -7.82 -13.69
C CYS A 426 -49.48 -7.37 -14.61
N CYS A 427 -49.63 -7.53 -15.93
CA CYS A 427 -48.65 -7.10 -16.93
C CYS A 427 -48.50 -5.58 -17.02
N CYS A 428 -49.53 -4.79 -16.70
CA CYS A 428 -49.40 -3.33 -16.60
C CYS A 428 -48.29 -2.91 -15.61
N GLY A 429 -47.99 -3.72 -14.59
CA GLY A 429 -46.88 -3.47 -13.66
C GLY A 429 -45.50 -3.47 -14.32
N LEU A 430 -45.33 -4.17 -15.46
CA LEU A 430 -44.07 -4.20 -16.21
C LEU A 430 -43.72 -2.83 -16.82
N ALA A 431 -44.71 -1.95 -17.04
CA ALA A 431 -44.46 -0.60 -17.51
C ALA A 431 -43.69 0.28 -16.51
N ARG A 432 -43.59 -0.15 -15.24
CA ARG A 432 -42.82 0.51 -14.17
C ARG A 432 -41.59 -0.26 -13.75
N PHE A 433 -41.23 -1.34 -14.45
CA PHE A 433 -40.05 -2.13 -14.13
C PHE A 433 -38.78 -1.34 -14.45
N GLN A 434 -37.90 -1.21 -13.46
CA GLN A 434 -36.58 -0.59 -13.60
C GLN A 434 -35.51 -1.62 -13.24
N VAL A 435 -34.46 -1.70 -14.06
CA VAL A 435 -33.32 -2.60 -13.83
C VAL A 435 -32.24 -1.83 -13.09
N GLU A 436 -31.86 -2.32 -11.91
CA GLU A 436 -30.70 -1.82 -11.18
C GLU A 436 -29.44 -2.39 -11.83
N THR A 437 -28.62 -1.51 -12.43
CA THR A 437 -27.36 -1.87 -13.10
C THR A 437 -26.14 -1.57 -12.26
N ASP A 438 -26.29 -0.87 -11.13
CA ASP A 438 -25.19 -0.60 -10.21
C ASP A 438 -24.87 -1.88 -9.40
N PRO A 439 -23.72 -2.53 -9.62
CA PRO A 439 -23.35 -3.72 -8.86
C PRO A 439 -23.28 -3.43 -7.35
N GLN A 440 -22.91 -2.22 -6.95
CA GLN A 440 -22.75 -1.91 -5.54
C GLN A 440 -24.09 -1.95 -4.80
N ARG A 441 -25.17 -1.44 -5.43
CA ARG A 441 -26.53 -1.51 -4.87
C ARG A 441 -27.12 -2.92 -4.89
N LEU A 442 -26.70 -3.75 -5.83
CA LEU A 442 -27.11 -5.16 -5.90
C LEU A 442 -26.50 -6.00 -4.76
N TRP A 443 -25.24 -5.74 -4.41
CA TRP A 443 -24.48 -6.56 -3.46
C TRP A 443 -24.41 -5.99 -2.04
N VAL A 444 -24.71 -4.69 -1.86
CA VAL A 444 -24.59 -4.01 -0.56
C VAL A 444 -25.94 -3.41 -0.16
N GLY A 445 -26.47 -3.88 0.97
CA GLY A 445 -27.71 -3.33 1.52
C GLY A 445 -27.57 -1.84 1.90
N PRO A 446 -28.58 -1.00 1.61
CA PRO A 446 -28.48 0.46 1.80
C PRO A 446 -28.33 0.87 3.28
N SER A 447 -28.77 0.04 4.22
CA SER A 447 -28.67 0.27 5.66
C SER A 447 -27.40 -0.33 6.28
N SER A 448 -26.52 -0.95 5.49
CA SER A 448 -25.29 -1.58 5.99
C SER A 448 -24.28 -0.54 6.49
N GLN A 449 -23.40 -0.96 7.40
CA GLN A 449 -22.31 -0.11 7.90
C GLN A 449 -21.40 0.37 6.76
N ALA A 450 -21.01 -0.54 5.87
CA ALA A 450 -20.18 -0.21 4.71
C ALA A 450 -20.80 0.87 3.79
N ALA A 451 -22.12 0.84 3.59
CA ALA A 451 -22.81 1.87 2.81
C ALA A 451 -22.78 3.25 3.48
N ARG A 452 -22.89 3.31 4.81
CA ARG A 452 -22.83 4.56 5.58
C ARG A 452 -21.42 5.14 5.60
N GLU A 453 -20.42 4.33 5.93
CA GLU A 453 -19.02 4.74 5.97
C GLU A 453 -18.55 5.26 4.60
N ARG A 454 -19.00 4.61 3.51
CA ARG A 454 -18.75 5.10 2.16
C ARG A 454 -19.41 6.45 1.91
N ALA A 455 -20.69 6.61 2.25
CA ALA A 455 -21.39 7.87 2.04
C ALA A 455 -20.74 9.03 2.79
N ASP A 456 -20.30 8.78 4.03
CA ASP A 456 -19.58 9.76 4.85
C ASP A 456 -18.21 10.12 4.25
N TYR A 457 -17.48 9.12 3.74
CA TYR A 457 -16.22 9.33 3.03
C TYR A 457 -16.43 10.17 1.75
N GLU A 458 -17.38 9.79 0.91
CA GLU A 458 -17.64 10.47 -0.36
C GLU A 458 -18.18 11.90 -0.14
N ALA A 459 -18.93 12.15 0.94
CA ALA A 459 -19.35 13.50 1.33
C ALA A 459 -18.17 14.38 1.76
N SER A 460 -17.16 13.80 2.40
CA SER A 460 -16.00 14.54 2.94
C SER A 460 -14.89 14.74 1.89
N PHE A 461 -14.65 13.75 1.04
CA PHE A 461 -13.50 13.69 0.13
C PHE A 461 -13.88 13.65 -1.35
N GLY A 462 -15.17 13.61 -1.66
CA GLY A 462 -15.66 13.35 -3.02
C GLY A 462 -15.66 11.87 -3.37
N PRO A 463 -16.24 11.49 -4.53
CA PRO A 463 -16.27 10.12 -5.00
C PRO A 463 -14.86 9.60 -5.28
N PHE A 464 -14.64 8.31 -5.02
CA PHE A 464 -13.39 7.65 -5.40
C PHE A 464 -13.19 7.72 -6.92
N TYR A 465 -11.96 8.00 -7.35
CA TYR A 465 -11.63 8.14 -8.76
C TYR A 465 -11.78 6.80 -9.51
N ARG A 466 -12.10 6.86 -10.81
CA ARG A 466 -12.16 5.66 -11.63
C ARG A 466 -10.75 5.25 -12.07
N VAL A 467 -10.35 4.03 -11.71
CA VAL A 467 -9.06 3.46 -12.11
C VAL A 467 -9.22 2.78 -13.47
N ALA A 468 -8.45 3.21 -14.47
CA ALA A 468 -8.26 2.49 -15.72
C ALA A 468 -6.80 2.02 -15.79
N GLN A 469 -6.57 0.71 -15.73
CA GLN A 469 -5.23 0.12 -15.65
C GLN A 469 -4.97 -0.81 -16.83
N ILE A 470 -3.79 -0.67 -17.46
CA ILE A 470 -3.27 -1.58 -18.48
C ILE A 470 -2.04 -2.26 -17.92
N ILE A 471 -2.02 -3.60 -17.92
CA ILE A 471 -0.88 -4.41 -17.46
C ILE A 471 -0.21 -5.04 -18.68
N LEU A 472 1.06 -4.71 -18.90
CA LEU A 472 1.87 -5.26 -19.99
C LEU A 472 2.89 -6.24 -19.44
N SER A 473 3.01 -7.40 -20.08
CA SER A 473 4.03 -8.40 -19.75
C SER A 473 4.67 -8.94 -21.02
N THR A 474 5.92 -9.39 -20.92
CA THR A 474 6.56 -10.12 -22.03
C THR A 474 6.04 -11.55 -22.04
N ALA A 475 5.68 -12.06 -23.22
CA ALA A 475 5.43 -13.49 -23.38
C ALA A 475 6.65 -14.29 -22.86
N PRO A 476 6.43 -15.42 -22.18
CA PRO A 476 7.53 -16.25 -21.71
C PRO A 476 8.41 -16.63 -22.90
N PRO A 477 9.75 -16.53 -22.79
CA PRO A 477 10.63 -16.99 -23.84
C PRO A 477 10.36 -18.47 -24.11
N GLY A 478 10.29 -18.89 -25.38
CA GLY A 478 10.28 -20.31 -25.71
C GLY A 478 11.48 -21.01 -25.04
N ALA A 479 11.33 -22.30 -24.70
CA ALA A 479 12.25 -23.07 -23.85
C ALA A 479 13.76 -22.92 -24.17
N GLN A 480 14.12 -22.56 -25.41
CA GLN A 480 15.49 -22.34 -25.85
C GLN A 480 16.11 -21.02 -25.34
N ALA A 481 15.32 -19.97 -25.10
CA ALA A 481 15.82 -18.68 -24.60
C ALA A 481 15.92 -18.64 -23.05
N GLN A 482 15.19 -19.49 -22.34
CA GLN A 482 15.36 -19.69 -20.89
C GLN A 482 16.66 -20.44 -20.56
N ALA A 483 17.07 -21.40 -21.40
CA ALA A 483 18.35 -22.12 -21.25
C ALA A 483 19.56 -21.17 -21.39
N GLN A 484 19.53 -20.25 -22.36
CA GLN A 484 20.58 -19.22 -22.52
C GLN A 484 20.57 -18.15 -21.41
N ALA A 485 19.44 -17.93 -20.74
CA ALA A 485 19.35 -17.00 -19.61
C ALA A 485 19.94 -17.58 -18.31
N GLN A 486 19.87 -18.91 -18.12
CA GLN A 486 20.43 -19.59 -16.94
C GLN A 486 21.92 -19.95 -17.10
N GLN A 487 22.40 -20.22 -18.32
CA GLN A 487 23.82 -20.58 -18.55
C GLN A 487 24.81 -19.40 -18.43
N GLY A 488 24.35 -18.15 -18.47
CA GLY A 488 25.18 -16.97 -18.22
C GLY A 488 25.39 -16.62 -16.74
N GLN A 489 24.84 -17.41 -15.81
CA GLN A 489 24.95 -17.19 -14.35
C GLN A 489 26.24 -17.78 -13.76
N ALA A 490 27.03 -18.51 -14.55
CA ALA A 490 28.23 -19.22 -14.09
C ALA A 490 29.53 -18.41 -14.24
N ASP A 491 29.56 -17.36 -15.06
CA ASP A 491 30.76 -16.57 -15.32
C ASP A 491 30.71 -15.26 -14.53
N GLY A 492 31.25 -15.32 -13.31
CA GLY A 492 31.46 -14.14 -12.47
C GLY A 492 32.54 -13.23 -13.02
N ALA A 493 32.19 -11.96 -13.28
CA ALA A 493 32.97 -10.73 -13.02
C ALA A 493 32.39 -9.55 -13.82
N ASN A 494 32.08 -8.45 -13.14
CA ASN A 494 31.86 -7.10 -13.70
C ASN A 494 30.89 -6.95 -14.88
N SER A 495 29.62 -7.36 -14.72
CA SER A 495 28.55 -6.92 -15.63
C SER A 495 27.42 -6.23 -14.87
N ALA A 496 26.95 -5.11 -15.43
CA ALA A 496 25.83 -4.32 -14.94
C ALA A 496 24.58 -5.21 -14.70
N PRO A 497 23.67 -4.84 -13.76
CA PRO A 497 22.48 -5.63 -13.49
C PRO A 497 21.68 -5.87 -14.78
N ARG A 498 21.46 -7.14 -15.12
CA ARG A 498 20.72 -7.55 -16.32
C ARG A 498 19.26 -7.11 -16.15
N LEU A 499 18.89 -6.07 -16.89
CA LEU A 499 17.53 -5.52 -16.87
C LEU A 499 16.52 -6.62 -17.25
N PRO A 500 15.35 -6.67 -16.58
CA PRO A 500 14.29 -7.60 -16.95
C PRO A 500 13.87 -7.40 -18.41
N PRO A 501 13.41 -8.46 -19.10
CA PRO A 501 13.20 -8.43 -20.54
C PRO A 501 12.21 -7.33 -20.97
N ILE A 502 11.22 -6.98 -20.16
CA ILE A 502 10.29 -5.89 -20.48
C ILE A 502 10.97 -4.53 -20.69
N LEU A 503 12.11 -4.28 -20.03
CA LEU A 503 12.87 -3.03 -20.08
C LEU A 503 13.89 -3.00 -21.23
N SER A 504 13.42 -3.20 -22.48
CA SER A 504 14.23 -2.94 -23.67
C SER A 504 13.90 -1.58 -24.29
N PRO A 505 14.86 -0.88 -24.93
CA PRO A 505 14.61 0.44 -25.53
C PRO A 505 13.42 0.46 -26.49
N ALA A 506 13.26 -0.57 -27.32
CA ALA A 506 12.14 -0.69 -28.26
C ALA A 506 10.79 -0.86 -27.54
N ARG A 507 10.75 -1.60 -26.42
CA ARG A 507 9.53 -1.78 -25.63
C ARG A 507 9.16 -0.53 -24.85
N LEU A 508 10.16 0.18 -24.31
CA LEU A 508 9.95 1.47 -23.67
C LEU A 508 9.41 2.51 -24.65
N GLN A 509 9.96 2.57 -25.87
CA GLN A 509 9.43 3.43 -26.92
C GLN A 509 7.97 3.11 -27.23
N LEU A 510 7.63 1.83 -27.40
CA LEU A 510 6.24 1.41 -27.61
C LEU A 510 5.33 1.82 -26.44
N MET A 511 5.80 1.73 -25.19
CA MET A 511 5.03 2.19 -24.03
C MET A 511 4.77 3.70 -24.06
N PHE A 512 5.76 4.52 -24.45
CA PHE A 512 5.57 5.95 -24.64
C PHE A 512 4.61 6.27 -25.78
N ASP A 513 4.70 5.53 -26.89
CA ASP A 513 3.80 5.72 -28.03
C ASP A 513 2.36 5.34 -27.66
N LEU A 514 2.16 4.24 -26.92
CA LEU A 514 0.85 3.84 -26.38
C LEU A 514 0.29 4.89 -25.41
N GLN A 515 1.11 5.39 -24.48
CA GLN A 515 0.72 6.43 -23.54
C GLN A 515 0.26 7.68 -24.28
N ARG A 516 1.01 8.10 -25.31
CA ARG A 516 0.64 9.25 -26.14
C ARG A 516 -0.71 9.05 -26.84
N LEU A 517 -0.94 7.87 -27.44
CA LEU A 517 -2.22 7.55 -28.07
C LEU A 517 -3.38 7.59 -27.07
N VAL A 518 -3.17 7.11 -25.83
CA VAL A 518 -4.19 7.18 -24.78
C VAL A 518 -4.46 8.62 -24.35
N ASP A 519 -3.41 9.43 -24.19
CA ASP A 519 -3.53 10.84 -23.81
C ASP A 519 -4.23 11.68 -24.89
N ASP A 520 -4.12 11.26 -26.16
CA ASP A 520 -4.77 11.89 -27.33
C ASP A 520 -6.26 11.51 -27.48
N ILE A 521 -6.78 10.47 -26.80
CA ILE A 521 -8.20 10.04 -26.85
C ILE A 521 -9.14 10.98 -26.06
N ARG A 522 -8.70 12.20 -25.74
CA ARG A 522 -9.47 13.17 -24.96
C ARG A 522 -10.88 13.45 -25.48
#